data_AF-A0A4R6JM51-F1
#
_entry.id   AF-A0A4R6JM51-F1
#
_cell.length_a   1.000
_cell.length_b   1.000
_cell.length_c   1.000
_cell.angle_alpha   90.00
_cell.angle_beta   90.00
_cell.angle_gamma   90.00
#
_symmetry.space_group_name_H-M   'P 1'
#
loop_
_entity.id
_entity.type
_entity.pdbx_description
1 polymer ?
#
loop_
_entity_poly.entity_id
_entity_poly.type
_entity_poly.pdbx_seq_one_letter_code
_entity_poly.pdbx_strand_id
1 'polypeptide(L)'
;MICPARITLDAAQLAFFNGLPAEAPSVQSELGCELECGHEGSHAALGQQVETTMWWIQWTLSASEINPYTWCPEHRSKHECSLFDGHPGGHTPSAHHAEEMNRFSEDQRGATSSR
;
A
#
# COMPACT_ATOMS: atom_id res chain seq x y z
N MET A 1 -11.11 -1.11 1.99
CA MET A 1 -11.12 -1.86 3.29
C MET A 1 -9.81 -2.64 3.37
N ILE A 2 -9.16 -2.74 4.52
CA ILE A 2 -7.86 -3.43 4.66
C ILE A 2 -8.07 -4.94 4.80
N CYS A 3 -7.15 -5.75 4.27
CA CYS A 3 -7.20 -7.21 4.33
C CYS A 3 -7.16 -7.73 5.78
N PRO A 4 -8.05 -8.67 6.19
CA PRO A 4 -8.12 -9.14 7.58
C PRO A 4 -7.01 -10.13 7.96
N ALA A 5 -6.16 -10.53 7.00
CA ALA A 5 -5.09 -11.49 7.25
C ALA A 5 -4.09 -10.97 8.28
N ARG A 6 -3.64 -11.86 9.16
CA ARG A 6 -2.65 -11.57 10.21
C ARG A 6 -1.55 -12.62 10.17
N ILE A 7 -0.38 -12.24 10.66
CA ILE A 7 0.74 -13.15 10.90
C ILE A 7 1.28 -12.92 12.30
N THR A 8 1.65 -14.02 12.96
CA THR A 8 2.47 -13.99 14.17
C THR A 8 3.91 -14.29 13.76
N LEU A 9 4.83 -13.38 14.08
CA LEU A 9 6.24 -13.54 13.78
C LEU A 9 6.86 -14.64 14.62
N ASP A 10 7.66 -15.50 13.99
CA ASP A 10 8.41 -16.53 14.70
C ASP A 10 9.64 -15.95 15.42
N ALA A 11 10.31 -16.79 16.21
CA ALA A 11 11.47 -16.37 17.00
C ALA A 11 12.65 -15.89 16.13
N ALA A 12 12.85 -16.47 14.95
CA ALA A 12 13.92 -16.07 14.03
C ALA A 12 13.59 -14.72 13.36
N GLN A 13 12.34 -14.51 12.98
CA GLN A 13 11.85 -13.25 12.44
C GLN A 13 11.94 -12.11 13.47
N LEU A 14 11.53 -12.37 14.72
CA LEU A 14 11.70 -11.43 15.82
C LEU A 14 13.17 -11.13 16.11
N ALA A 15 14.04 -12.15 16.09
CA ALA A 15 15.47 -11.96 16.28
C ALA A 15 16.11 -11.11 15.18
N PHE A 16 15.66 -11.25 13.93
CA PHE A 16 16.09 -10.40 12.82
C PHE A 16 15.79 -8.92 13.10
N PHE A 17 14.54 -8.60 13.46
CA PHE A 17 14.12 -7.23 13.77
C PHE A 17 14.82 -6.65 15.00
N ASN A 18 15.00 -7.45 16.05
CA ASN A 18 15.76 -7.03 17.23
C ASN A 18 17.26 -6.81 16.95
N GLY A 19 17.78 -7.36 15.84
CA GLY A 19 19.15 -7.16 15.40
C GLY A 19 19.35 -5.90 14.55
N LEU A 20 18.28 -5.21 14.16
CA LEU A 20 18.37 -3.95 13.42
C LEU A 20 18.94 -2.83 14.31
N PRO A 21 19.49 -1.75 13.71
CA PRO A 21 20.05 -0.63 14.47
C PRO A 21 19.10 -0.11 15.55
N ALA A 22 19.66 0.24 16.71
CA ALA A 22 18.90 0.54 17.93
C ALA A 22 17.96 1.76 17.85
N GLU A 23 18.07 2.56 16.79
CA GLU A 23 17.15 3.67 16.49
C GLU A 23 15.82 3.20 15.87
N ALA A 24 15.71 1.94 15.47
CA ALA A 24 14.50 1.37 14.90
C ALA A 24 13.45 1.08 16.00
N PRO A 25 12.18 1.51 15.84
CA PRO A 25 11.11 1.21 16.80
C PRO A 25 10.84 -0.30 16.88
N SER A 26 10.72 -0.90 18.07
CA SER A 26 10.50 -2.35 18.18
C SER A 26 9.30 -2.85 17.37
N VAL A 27 9.50 -3.96 16.65
CA VAL A 27 8.44 -4.62 15.89
C VAL A 27 7.40 -5.27 16.83
N GLN A 28 6.14 -5.28 16.42
CA GLN A 28 5.10 -6.06 17.10
C GLN A 28 5.22 -7.54 16.72
N SER A 29 4.91 -8.45 17.64
CA SER A 29 4.92 -9.89 17.37
C SER A 29 3.77 -10.37 16.49
N GLU A 30 2.69 -9.61 16.41
CA GLU A 30 1.57 -9.85 15.50
C GLU A 30 1.40 -8.65 14.58
N LEU A 31 1.32 -8.91 13.26
CA LEU A 31 1.13 -7.89 12.24
C LEU A 31 -0.10 -8.21 11.40
N GLY A 32 -0.85 -7.18 11.03
CA GLY A 32 -1.97 -7.26 10.10
C GLY A 32 -1.53 -6.91 8.68
N CYS A 33 -2.12 -7.55 7.68
CA CYS A 33 -1.87 -7.23 6.28
C CYS A 33 -2.30 -5.78 5.99
N GLU A 34 -1.42 -5.00 5.39
CA GLU A 34 -1.67 -3.59 5.06
C GLU A 34 -2.27 -3.40 3.66
N LEU A 35 -2.36 -4.48 2.89
CA LEU A 35 -2.91 -4.47 1.53
C LEU A 35 -4.44 -4.38 1.52
N GLU A 36 -4.99 -3.95 0.40
CA GLU A 36 -6.44 -3.85 0.21
C GLU A 36 -7.13 -5.22 0.29
N CYS A 37 -8.31 -5.26 0.90
CA CYS A 37 -9.13 -6.46 0.98
C CYS A 37 -9.45 -6.99 -0.43
N GLY A 38 -9.20 -8.28 -0.64
CA GLY A 38 -9.37 -8.91 -1.95
C GLY A 38 -8.14 -8.84 -2.86
N HIS A 39 -6.99 -8.35 -2.37
CA HIS A 39 -5.73 -8.44 -3.10
C HIS A 39 -5.38 -9.91 -3.41
N GLU A 40 -4.79 -10.13 -4.58
CA GLU A 40 -4.24 -11.43 -4.95
C GLU A 40 -2.78 -11.54 -4.49
N GLY A 41 -2.28 -12.77 -4.35
CA GLY A 41 -0.89 -13.05 -4.01
C GLY A 41 -0.59 -12.98 -2.51
N SER A 42 0.67 -12.68 -2.19
CA SER A 42 1.17 -12.64 -0.81
C SER A 42 0.59 -11.47 -0.03
N HIS A 43 0.29 -11.71 1.25
CA HIS A 43 0.01 -10.68 2.23
C HIS A 43 1.29 -9.95 2.60
N ALA A 44 1.18 -8.69 3.01
CA ALA A 44 2.34 -7.88 3.36
C ALA A 44 2.04 -6.91 4.50
N ALA A 45 3.03 -6.68 5.36
CA ALA A 45 2.97 -5.71 6.44
C ALA A 45 4.34 -5.09 6.68
N LEU A 46 4.38 -3.83 7.09
CA LEU A 46 5.60 -3.16 7.45
C LEU A 46 6.03 -3.62 8.84
N GLY A 47 7.22 -4.22 8.94
CA GLY A 47 7.80 -4.60 10.23
C GLY A 47 8.49 -3.41 10.89
N GLN A 48 9.56 -2.93 10.25
CA GLN A 48 10.34 -1.78 10.72
C GLN A 48 10.91 -0.98 9.55
N GLN A 49 11.12 0.31 9.79
CA GLN A 49 11.88 1.17 8.90
C GLN A 49 13.21 1.53 9.59
N VAL A 50 14.31 1.39 8.85
CA VAL A 50 15.65 1.82 9.25
C VAL A 50 16.20 2.71 8.16
N GLU A 51 16.43 3.99 8.49
CA GLU A 51 16.83 5.02 7.53
C GLU A 51 15.89 5.04 6.30
N THR A 52 16.40 4.67 5.12
CA THR A 52 15.70 4.61 3.84
C THR A 52 15.19 3.21 3.50
N THR A 53 15.57 2.20 4.29
CA THR A 53 15.21 0.80 4.04
C THR A 53 13.98 0.43 4.87
N MET A 54 12.98 -0.13 4.19
CA MET A 54 11.79 -0.66 4.85
C MET A 54 11.84 -2.17 4.83
N TRP A 55 11.74 -2.77 6.00
CA TRP A 55 11.71 -4.22 6.14
C TRP A 55 10.27 -4.68 6.19
N TRP A 56 9.81 -5.22 5.07
CA TRP A 56 8.45 -5.75 4.93
C TRP A 56 8.46 -7.26 5.15
N ILE A 57 7.44 -7.74 5.85
CA ILE A 57 7.15 -9.16 5.94
C ILE A 57 6.12 -9.46 4.87
N GLN A 58 6.43 -10.41 4.00
CA GLN A 58 5.49 -10.98 3.06
C GLN A 58 5.17 -12.41 3.45
N TRP A 59 3.90 -12.80 3.37
CA TRP A 59 3.51 -14.16 3.70
C TRP A 59 2.37 -14.69 2.85
N THR A 60 2.37 -16.00 2.72
CA THR A 60 1.29 -16.80 2.16
C THR A 60 0.75 -17.72 3.25
N LEU A 61 -0.13 -18.65 2.89
CA LEU A 61 -0.60 -19.67 3.82
C LEU A 61 0.49 -20.66 4.26
N SER A 62 1.60 -20.77 3.51
CA SER A 62 2.62 -21.80 3.72
C SER A 62 4.03 -21.27 4.02
N ALA A 63 4.29 -19.99 3.78
CA ALA A 63 5.62 -19.41 3.93
C ALA A 63 5.55 -17.93 4.29
N SER A 64 6.58 -17.44 4.97
CA SER A 64 6.77 -16.01 5.27
C SER A 64 8.24 -15.62 5.10
N GLU A 65 8.47 -14.42 4.58
CA GLU A 65 9.78 -13.91 4.22
C GLU A 65 9.90 -12.44 4.62
N ILE A 66 11.08 -12.03 5.07
CA ILE A 66 11.40 -10.63 5.36
C ILE A 66 12.26 -10.10 4.22
N ASN A 67 11.79 -9.05 3.56
CA ASN A 67 12.45 -8.50 2.39
C ASN A 67 12.62 -6.97 2.51
N PRO A 68 13.78 -6.43 2.11
CA PRO A 68 13.99 -4.98 2.07
C PRO A 68 13.33 -4.39 0.82
N TYR A 69 12.50 -3.37 1.02
CA TYR A 69 11.92 -2.58 -0.06
C TYR A 69 12.08 -1.08 0.18
N THR A 70 11.87 -0.33 -0.90
CA THR A 70 11.68 1.11 -0.86
C THR A 70 10.19 1.44 -0.88
N TRP A 71 9.86 2.67 -0.48
CA TRP A 71 8.52 3.23 -0.68
C TRP A 71 8.09 3.13 -2.14
N CYS A 72 6.80 2.94 -2.35
CA CYS A 72 6.19 3.12 -3.66
C CYS A 72 6.54 4.50 -4.23
N PRO A 73 6.87 4.63 -5.53
CA PRO A 73 7.15 5.92 -6.17
C PRO A 73 6.04 6.96 -5.96
N GLU A 74 4.78 6.51 -5.87
CA GLU A 74 3.61 7.36 -5.61
C GLU A 74 3.51 7.85 -4.15
N HIS A 75 4.41 7.44 -3.25
CA HIS A 75 4.50 7.94 -1.88
C HIS A 75 4.72 9.46 -1.82
N ARG A 76 5.44 10.02 -2.81
CA ARG A 76 5.69 11.48 -2.91
C ARG A 76 4.63 12.23 -3.72
N SER A 77 3.61 11.53 -4.19
CA SER A 77 2.50 12.13 -4.95
C SER A 77 1.41 12.65 -4.02
N LYS A 78 0.42 13.34 -4.58
CA LYS A 78 -0.77 13.81 -3.84
C LYS A 78 -1.64 12.66 -3.30
N HIS A 79 -1.36 11.42 -3.67
CA HIS A 79 -2.09 10.22 -3.27
C HIS A 79 -1.38 9.42 -2.17
N GLU A 80 -0.23 9.91 -1.66
CA GLU A 80 0.55 9.38 -0.53
C GLU A 80 0.40 7.87 -0.33
N CYS A 81 0.95 7.08 -1.27
CA CYS A 81 0.96 5.63 -1.11
C CYS A 81 1.94 5.23 0.00
N SER A 82 1.43 4.59 1.05
CA SER A 82 2.23 4.13 2.20
C SER A 82 2.66 2.65 2.09
N LEU A 83 2.69 2.08 0.89
CA LEU A 83 3.07 0.69 0.66
C LEU A 83 4.44 0.59 -0.06
N PHE A 84 5.00 -0.61 -0.12
CA PHE A 84 6.27 -0.90 -0.80
C PHE A 84 6.16 -0.84 -2.33
N ASP A 85 7.28 -0.61 -3.01
CA ASP A 85 7.33 -0.65 -4.48
C ASP A 85 6.90 -2.02 -5.06
N GLY A 86 6.00 -1.99 -6.04
CA GLY A 86 5.46 -3.21 -6.67
C GLY A 86 4.36 -3.92 -5.87
N HIS A 87 3.76 -3.29 -4.85
CA HIS A 87 2.67 -3.88 -4.08
C HIS A 87 1.44 -4.21 -4.96
N PRO A 88 0.68 -5.29 -4.64
CA PRO A 88 -0.60 -5.54 -5.28
C PRO A 88 -1.67 -4.56 -4.79
N GLY A 89 -2.65 -4.26 -5.64
CA GLY A 89 -3.63 -3.19 -5.43
C GLY A 89 -3.30 -1.93 -6.23
N GLY A 90 -4.31 -1.24 -6.73
CA GLY A 90 -4.12 -0.08 -7.60
C GLY A 90 -3.97 1.22 -6.83
N HIS A 91 -3.14 2.13 -7.35
CA HIS A 91 -3.25 3.57 -7.04
C HIS A 91 -4.44 4.14 -7.81
N THR A 92 -5.66 3.73 -7.47
CA THR A 92 -6.81 4.43 -8.06
C THR A 92 -6.77 5.85 -7.53
N PRO A 93 -6.63 6.90 -8.36
CA PRO A 93 -7.09 8.21 -7.93
C PRO A 93 -8.56 8.00 -7.62
N SER A 94 -9.03 8.31 -6.41
CA SER A 94 -10.45 8.20 -6.06
C SER A 94 -11.27 8.75 -7.22
N ALA A 95 -11.96 7.86 -7.94
CA ALA A 95 -12.75 8.21 -9.12
C ALA A 95 -14.07 8.86 -8.67
N HIS A 96 -13.95 9.89 -7.83
CA HIS A 96 -15.01 10.82 -7.47
C HIS A 96 -14.79 12.21 -8.09
N HIS A 97 -13.88 12.33 -9.06
CA HIS A 97 -13.67 13.58 -9.82
C HIS A 97 -13.56 13.39 -11.35
N ALA A 98 -13.97 12.23 -11.88
CA ALA A 98 -14.04 12.00 -13.33
C ALA A 98 -15.47 12.01 -13.89
N GLU A 99 -16.44 12.52 -13.13
CA GLU A 99 -17.84 12.67 -13.59
C GLU A 99 -18.30 14.13 -13.70
N GLU A 100 -17.44 15.11 -13.40
CA GLU A 100 -17.73 16.54 -13.56
C GLU A 100 -17.03 17.22 -14.75
N MET A 101 -16.29 16.48 -15.58
CA MET A 101 -15.77 17.03 -16.86
C MET A 101 -16.59 16.65 -18.09
N ASN A 102 -17.62 15.81 -17.94
CA ASN A 102 -18.48 15.44 -19.07
C ASN A 102 -19.77 16.28 -19.17
N ARG A 103 -20.08 17.14 -18.19
CA ARG A 103 -21.28 17.99 -18.22
C ARG A 103 -21.07 19.38 -18.84
N PHE A 104 -19.82 19.85 -18.96
CA PHE A 104 -19.51 21.16 -19.54
C PHE A 104 -19.36 21.16 -21.07
N SER A 105 -19.29 19.99 -21.72
CA SER A 105 -19.15 19.91 -23.18
C SER A 105 -20.48 19.84 -23.94
N GLU A 106 -21.59 19.53 -23.25
CA GLU A 106 -22.93 19.50 -23.88
C GLU A 106 -23.63 20.87 -23.93
N ASP A 107 -23.21 21.83 -23.12
CA ASP A 107 -23.77 23.20 -23.12
C ASP A 107 -23.46 23.99 -24.40
N GLN A 108 -22.43 23.58 -25.17
CA GLN A 108 -22.01 24.27 -26.41
C GLN A 108 -22.71 23.82 -27.69
N ARG A 109 -23.73 22.93 -27.64
CA ARG A 109 -24.48 22.51 -28.85
C ARG A 109 -25.93 23.01 -28.89
N GLY A 110 -26.31 23.92 -27.99
CA GLY A 110 -27.71 24.36 -27.81
C GLY A 110 -28.12 25.69 -28.47
N ALA A 111 -27.26 26.38 -29.21
CA ALA A 111 -27.60 27.73 -29.70
C ALA A 111 -27.15 28.04 -31.13
N THR A 112 -27.61 27.26 -32.12
CA THR A 112 -27.75 27.77 -33.51
C THR A 112 -29.04 27.24 -34.14
N SER A 113 -30.18 27.70 -33.65
CA SER A 113 -31.41 27.64 -34.46
C SER A 113 -32.42 28.66 -33.98
N SER A 114 -32.52 29.79 -34.69
CA SER A 114 -33.80 30.38 -35.10
C SER A 114 -33.55 31.62 -35.94
N ARG A 115 -33.89 31.46 -37.24
CA ARG A 115 -34.64 32.36 -38.12
C ARG A 115 -34.32 33.85 -38.18
#